data_AF-A0A7W7TWB6-F1
#
_entry.id   AF-A0A7W7TWB6-F1
#
_cell.length_a   1.000
_cell.length_b   1.000
_cell.length_c   1.000
_cell.angle_alpha   90.00
_cell.angle_beta   90.00
_cell.angle_gamma   90.00
#
_symmetry.space_group_name_H-M   'P 1'
#
loop_
_entity.id
_entity.type
_entity.pdbx_description
1 polymer ?
#
loop_
_entity_poly.entity_id
_entity_poly.type
_entity_poly.pdbx_seq_one_letter_code
_entity_poly.pdbx_strand_id
1 'polypeptide(L)' 'MNAEAPEDESSEILAALKRGLACPHISDYIFWDSDPELTPEKVVDRAMAYKPIAL' A
#
# COMPACT_ATOMS: atom_id res chain seq x y z
N MET A 1 -12.97 11.91 10.40
CA MET A 1 -11.88 11.02 9.95
C MET A 1 -11.93 9.81 10.87
N ASN A 2 -12.56 8.70 10.44
CA ASN A 2 -12.66 7.48 11.24
C ASN A 2 -11.61 6.49 10.76
N ALA A 3 -10.39 6.61 11.32
CA ALA A 3 -9.46 5.49 11.38
C ALA A 3 -9.73 4.79 12.71
N GLU A 4 -10.83 4.03 12.77
CA GLU A 4 -11.22 3.24 13.95
C GLU A 4 -10.96 1.74 13.71
N ALA A 5 -10.03 1.41 12.82
CA ALA A 5 -9.46 0.07 12.81
C ALA A 5 -8.42 0.01 13.94
N PRO A 6 -8.46 -0.98 14.85
CA PRO A 6 -7.36 -1.17 15.78
C PRO A 6 -6.05 -1.27 14.98
N GLU A 7 -4.95 -0.77 15.55
CA GLU A 7 -3.62 -0.79 14.91
C GLU A 7 -3.26 -2.20 14.40
N ASP A 8 -3.78 -3.24 15.09
CA ASP A 8 -3.68 -4.65 14.71
C ASP A 8 -4.37 -4.96 13.37
N GLU A 9 -5.64 -4.58 13.21
CA GLU A 9 -6.42 -4.83 11.99
C GLU A 9 -5.82 -4.08 10.79
N SER A 10 -5.36 -2.85 11.02
CA SER A 10 -4.66 -2.05 10.01
C SER A 10 -3.36 -2.73 9.55
N SER A 11 -2.62 -3.33 10.49
CA SER A 11 -1.39 -4.07 10.22
C SER A 11 -1.66 -5.37 9.46
N GLU A 12 -2.72 -6.11 9.81
CA GLU A 12 -3.13 -7.34 9.11
C GLU A 12 -3.54 -7.06 7.66
N ILE A 13 -4.34 -6.01 7.44
CA ILE A 13 -4.74 -5.56 6.10
C ILE A 13 -3.51 -5.18 5.29
N LEU A 14 -2.58 -4.42 5.87
CA LEU A 14 -1.34 -4.03 5.21
C LEU A 14 -0.45 -5.24 4.87
N ALA A 15 -0.38 -6.23 5.77
CA ALA A 15 0.36 -7.47 5.53
C ALA A 15 -0.26 -8.30 4.39
N ALA A 16 -1.59 -8.39 4.33
CA ALA A 16 -2.30 -9.04 3.24
C ALA A 16 -2.02 -8.35 1.89
N LEU A 17 -2.04 -7.00 1.86
CA LEU A 17 -1.71 -6.21 0.67
C LEU A 17 -0.25 -6.44 0.22
N LYS A 18 0.71 -6.39 1.14
CA LYS A 18 2.14 -6.66 0.84
C LYS A 18 2.33 -8.04 0.21
N ARG A 19 1.64 -9.05 0.74
CA ARG A 19 1.72 -10.43 0.24
C ARG A 19 1.00 -10.62 -1.10
N GLY A 20 -0.17 -10.00 -1.29
CA GLY A 20 -0.96 -10.10 -2.51
C GLY A 20 -0.35 -9.35 -3.70
N LEU A 21 0.25 -8.18 -3.43
CA LEU A 21 0.88 -7.33 -4.44
C LEU A 21 2.37 -7.63 -4.63
N ALA A 22 2.96 -8.49 -3.78
CA ALA A 22 4.40 -8.75 -3.71
C ALA A 22 5.27 -7.47 -3.61
N CYS A 23 4.68 -6.37 -3.14
CA CYS A 23 5.32 -5.06 -3.06
C CYS A 23 5.55 -4.70 -1.58
N PRO A 24 6.81 -4.71 -1.10
CA PRO A 24 7.11 -4.37 0.29
C PRO A 24 6.86 -2.89 0.63
N HIS A 25 6.84 -2.01 -0.38
CA HIS A 25 6.73 -0.55 -0.23
C HIS A 25 5.31 0.00 -0.34
N ILE A 26 4.27 -0.85 -0.35
CA ILE A 26 2.87 -0.42 -0.49
C ILE A 26 2.42 0.60 0.57
N SER A 27 2.94 0.50 1.81
CA SER A 27 2.66 1.50 2.85
C SER A 27 3.17 2.89 2.51
N ASP A 28 4.30 2.96 1.80
CA ASP A 28 4.88 4.24 1.36
C ASP A 28 3.94 4.92 0.36
N TYR A 29 3.38 4.15 -0.59
CA TYR A 29 2.39 4.65 -1.55
C TYR A 29 1.07 5.07 -0.90
N ILE A 30 0.72 4.55 0.27
CA ILE A 30 -0.55 4.91 0.95
C ILE A 30 -0.39 6.16 1.80
N PHE A 31 0.73 6.30 2.50
CA PHE A 31 0.90 7.29 3.56
C PHE A 31 1.89 8.41 3.22
N TRP A 32 2.84 8.16 2.32
CA TRP A 32 3.92 9.09 1.94
C TRP A 32 3.84 9.55 0.48
N ASP A 33 2.88 9.04 -0.30
CA ASP A 33 2.71 9.47 -1.67
C ASP A 33 2.20 10.92 -1.72
N SER A 34 2.86 11.71 -2.56
CA SER A 34 2.59 13.15 -2.71
C SER A 34 1.69 13.45 -3.91
N ASP A 35 1.18 12.42 -4.60
CA ASP A 35 0.26 12.60 -5.72
C ASP A 35 -1.09 13.17 -5.24
N PRO A 36 -1.50 14.35 -5.70
CA PRO A 36 -2.76 14.98 -5.28
C PRO A 36 -4.00 14.26 -5.82
N GLU A 37 -3.82 13.40 -6.82
CA GLU A 37 -4.87 12.59 -7.43
C GLU A 37 -4.76 11.11 -7.02
N LEU A 38 -4.10 10.82 -5.90
CA LEU A 38 -3.88 9.47 -5.41
C LEU A 38 -5.23 8.82 -5.08
N THR A 39 -5.56 7.76 -5.80
CA THR A 39 -6.71 6.90 -5.50
C THR A 39 -6.23 5.53 -5.06
N PRO A 40 -7.02 4.78 -4.27
CA PRO A 40 -6.68 3.42 -3.88
C PRO A 40 -6.40 2.52 -5.10
N GLU A 41 -7.09 2.75 -6.22
CA GLU A 41 -6.85 2.04 -7.48
C GLU A 41 -5.47 2.34 -8.06
N LYS A 42 -5.04 3.61 -8.08
CA LYS A 42 -3.70 4.00 -8.53
C LYS A 42 -2.60 3.42 -7.65
N VAL A 43 -2.82 3.38 -6.34
CA VAL A 43 -1.88 2.75 -5.38
C VAL A 43 -1.71 1.27 -5.71
N VAL A 44 -2.82 0.56 -5.95
CA VAL A 44 -2.80 -0.86 -6.34
C VAL A 44 -2.12 -1.06 -7.68
N ASP A 45 -2.44 -0.25 -8.68
CA ASP A 45 -1.83 -0.32 -10.01
C ASP A 45 -0.30 -0.09 -9.94
N ARG A 46 0.12 0.95 -9.21
CA ARG A 46 1.54 1.24 -8.96
C ARG A 46 2.26 0.09 -8.27
N ALA A 47 1.61 -0.53 -7.30
CA ALA A 47 2.15 -1.69 -6.58
C ALA A 47 2.23 -2.94 -7.45
N MET A 48 1.27 -3.16 -8.34
CA MET A 48 1.32 -4.25 -9.33
C MET A 48 2.37 -4.00 -10.41
N ALA A 49 2.58 -2.74 -10.79
CA ALA A 49 3.63 -2.32 -11.72
C ALA A 49 5.03 -2.36 -11.08
N TYR A 50 5.11 -2.40 -9.74
CA TYR A 50 6.37 -2.50 -9.02
C TYR A 50 7.06 -3.82 -9.37
N LYS A 51 8.08 -3.74 -10.22
CA LYS A 51 9.00 -4.84 -10.47
C LYS A 51 10.11 -4.76 -9.43
N PRO A 52 10.29 -5.78 -8.57
CA PRO A 52 11.44 -5.81 -7.69
C PRO A 52 12.69 -5.69 -8.56
N ILE A 53 13.46 -4.63 -8.32
CA ILE A 53 14.79 -4.50 -8.87
C ILE A 53 15.56 -5.67 -8.25
N ALA A 54 16.03 -6.61 -9.07
CA ALA A 54 16.94 -7.64 -8.60
C ALA A 54 18.24 -6.91 -8.18
N LEU A 55 18.33 -6.60 -6.89
CA LEU A 55 19.49 -5.98 -6.27
C LEU A 55 20.51 -7.07 -5.91
#